data_AF-A0A974P536-F1
#
_entry.id   AF-A0A974P536-F1
#
_cell.length_a   1.000
_cell.length_b   1.000
_cell.length_c   1.000
_cell.angle_alpha   90.00
_cell.angle_beta   90.00
_cell.angle_gamma   90.00
#
_symmetry.space_group_name_H-M   'P 1'
#
loop_
_entity.id
_entity.type
_entity.pdbx_description
1 polymer ?
#
loop_
_entity_poly.entity_id
_entity_poly.type
_entity_poly.pdbx_seq_one_letter_code
_entity_poly.pdbx_strand_id
1 'polypeptide(L)'
;MLLFGWLAVAAICGALPWRPHSFVYGPPNSGKTTIHGLVSDILYPLGLPADGQSTEAGIRQNLGPDSRAVILDEFETDHRQERLAAVMRFARSASSAQVPVLRGTQSGQALQYSVRTSLFFSAVNVGKMSPADETRVLMLELVAHGDDPEAGRTITRERQFFASMGPLWCSWMVKNVGHIAGAIAAFEVALARENSRHRTNMSTLLAGAYVALHGRLPTPEEAEKWVSDAAGAVRLHAQSHERDDAGDALSHLLGYLVSDNNGITFPLGHWIACDLAAHKGSKRPNDLGEPGRIVAIHDMRFSPESEREGLMIRHGSPAIDRVFQGTKWANGGWIRALGQIPGAFTPTNPMRFPNTPGKVRAVGLSLDLIPPPLDYRPNTEDY
;
A
#
# COMPACT_ATOMS: atom_id res chain seq x y z
N MET A 1 -10.95 7.47 14.75
CA MET A 1 -10.58 8.84 14.34
C MET A 1 -10.36 8.97 12.83
N LEU A 2 -9.49 8.17 12.19
CA LEU A 2 -9.20 8.31 10.75
C LEU A 2 -10.42 8.12 9.84
N LEU A 3 -11.25 7.09 10.06
CA LEU A 3 -12.50 6.89 9.30
C LEU A 3 -13.49 8.04 9.50
N PHE A 4 -13.60 8.58 10.72
CA PHE A 4 -14.44 9.73 11.01
C PHE A 4 -13.93 10.99 10.27
N GLY A 5 -12.62 11.19 10.22
CA GLY A 5 -12.00 12.21 9.38
C GLY A 5 -12.27 12.01 7.90
N TRP A 6 -12.24 10.76 7.42
CA TRP A 6 -12.61 10.43 6.06
C TRP A 6 -14.07 10.79 5.75
N LEU A 7 -15.03 10.43 6.62
CA LEU A 7 -16.45 10.81 6.48
C LEU A 7 -16.66 12.33 6.41
N ALA A 8 -15.86 13.09 7.17
CA ALA A 8 -15.91 14.54 7.17
C ALA A 8 -15.45 15.12 5.82
N VAL A 9 -14.29 14.68 5.33
CA VAL A 9 -13.73 15.19 4.07
C VAL A 9 -14.43 14.64 2.83
N ALA A 10 -15.03 13.44 2.91
CA ALA A 10 -15.80 12.84 1.82
C ALA A 10 -17.05 13.66 1.47
N ALA A 11 -17.73 14.23 2.47
CA ALA A 11 -18.90 15.10 2.27
C ALA A 11 -18.59 16.38 1.47
N ILE A 12 -17.32 16.80 1.45
CA ILE A 12 -16.85 18.03 0.79
C ILE A 12 -15.70 17.75 -0.18
N CYS A 13 -15.59 16.53 -0.71
CA CYS A 13 -14.40 16.09 -1.45
C CYS A 13 -14.07 17.00 -2.64
N GLY A 14 -15.09 17.57 -3.29
CA GLY A 14 -14.94 18.53 -4.38
C GLY A 14 -14.17 19.80 -4.01
N ALA A 15 -14.14 20.21 -2.75
CA ALA A 15 -13.41 21.39 -2.28
C ALA A 15 -11.92 21.10 -1.99
N LEU A 16 -11.53 19.83 -1.91
CA LEU A 16 -10.19 19.45 -1.46
C LEU A 16 -9.19 19.43 -2.61
N PRO A 17 -7.94 19.92 -2.40
CA PRO A 17 -6.87 19.71 -3.38
C PRO A 17 -6.43 18.24 -3.43
N TRP A 18 -6.48 17.56 -2.28
CA TRP A 18 -6.14 16.16 -2.11
C TRP A 18 -7.28 15.38 -1.46
N ARG A 19 -7.65 14.22 -2.03
CA ARG A 19 -8.82 13.41 -1.63
C ARG A 19 -8.39 12.00 -1.24
N PRO A 20 -8.26 11.70 0.05
CA PRO A 20 -7.96 10.34 0.49
C PRO A 20 -9.13 9.40 0.19
N HIS A 21 -8.82 8.15 -0.12
CA HIS A 21 -9.81 7.08 -0.24
C HIS A 21 -9.82 6.24 1.03
N SER A 22 -10.84 5.41 1.23
CA SER A 22 -10.90 4.48 2.35
C SER A 22 -11.30 3.10 1.86
N PHE A 23 -10.68 2.07 2.41
CA PHE A 23 -10.96 0.68 2.09
C PHE A 23 -11.13 -0.08 3.39
N VAL A 24 -12.34 -0.57 3.63
CA VAL A 24 -12.67 -1.44 4.76
C VAL A 24 -12.68 -2.88 4.28
N TYR A 25 -11.91 -3.74 4.95
CA TYR A 25 -11.81 -5.15 4.57
C TYR A 25 -11.69 -6.08 5.76
N GLY A 26 -11.87 -7.38 5.55
CA GLY A 26 -11.76 -8.39 6.62
C GLY A 26 -12.73 -9.56 6.44
N PRO A 27 -12.63 -10.61 7.26
CA PRO A 27 -13.42 -11.83 7.13
C PRO A 27 -14.93 -11.58 7.27
N PRO A 28 -15.80 -12.52 6.87
CA PRO A 28 -17.21 -12.50 7.26
C PRO A 28 -17.40 -12.27 8.78
N ASN A 29 -18.53 -11.70 9.17
CA ASN A 29 -18.85 -11.38 10.58
C ASN A 29 -17.86 -10.43 11.28
N SER A 30 -17.28 -9.48 10.53
CA SER A 30 -16.42 -8.42 11.08
C SER A 30 -17.11 -7.04 11.14
N GLY A 31 -18.38 -6.95 10.75
CA GLY A 31 -19.14 -5.68 10.76
C GLY A 31 -18.98 -4.79 9.52
N LYS A 32 -18.40 -5.28 8.42
CA LYS A 32 -18.24 -4.52 7.15
C LYS A 32 -19.54 -3.90 6.66
N THR A 33 -20.61 -4.70 6.53
CA THR A 33 -21.94 -4.25 6.08
C THR A 33 -22.51 -3.18 7.00
N THR A 34 -22.23 -3.27 8.31
CA THR A 34 -22.63 -2.25 9.29
C THR A 34 -21.93 -0.92 9.02
N ILE A 35 -20.62 -0.94 8.77
CA ILE A 35 -19.84 0.26 8.45
C ILE A 35 -20.26 0.83 7.08
N HIS A 36 -20.40 -0.02 6.06
CA HIS A 36 -20.84 0.40 4.73
C HIS A 36 -22.20 1.11 4.78
N GLY A 37 -23.16 0.54 5.51
CA GLY A 37 -24.46 1.16 5.74
C GLY A 37 -24.34 2.52 6.45
N LEU A 38 -23.55 2.61 7.53
CA LEU A 38 -23.33 3.88 8.23
C LEU A 38 -22.73 4.96 7.31
N VAL A 39 -21.73 4.58 6.48
CA VAL A 39 -21.11 5.49 5.51
C VAL A 39 -22.15 6.00 4.51
N SER A 40 -23.03 5.12 4.03
CA SER A 40 -24.11 5.45 3.10
C SER A 40 -25.12 6.42 3.73
N ASP A 41 -25.55 6.15 4.97
CA ASP A 41 -26.50 6.97 5.72
C ASP A 41 -25.93 8.38 6.00
N ILE A 42 -24.67 8.45 6.44
CA ILE A 42 -24.00 9.71 6.81
C ILE A 42 -23.68 10.59 5.61
N LEU A 43 -23.36 9.98 4.45
CA LEU A 43 -23.03 10.74 3.25
C LEU A 43 -24.27 11.08 2.42
N TYR A 44 -25.45 10.53 2.70
CA TYR A 44 -26.68 10.91 2.02
C TYR A 44 -27.02 12.40 2.25
N PRO A 45 -27.39 13.18 1.22
CA PRO A 45 -27.63 12.78 -0.17
C PRO A 45 -26.40 12.92 -1.10
N LEU A 46 -25.26 13.38 -0.58
CA LEU A 46 -24.07 13.70 -1.38
C LEU A 46 -23.25 12.48 -1.80
N GLY A 47 -23.33 11.38 -1.07
CA GLY A 47 -22.70 10.10 -1.43
C GLY A 47 -23.39 9.45 -2.62
N LEU A 48 -22.61 8.84 -3.50
CA LEU A 48 -23.06 8.04 -4.64
C LEU A 48 -22.82 6.55 -4.34
N PRO A 49 -23.84 5.80 -3.89
CA PRO A 49 -23.72 4.36 -3.76
C PRO A 49 -23.60 3.71 -5.13
N ALA A 50 -22.71 2.73 -5.25
CA ALA A 50 -22.48 1.95 -6.45
C ALA A 50 -22.20 0.50 -6.07
N ASP A 51 -22.64 -0.42 -6.92
CA ASP A 51 -22.37 -1.84 -6.74
C ASP A 51 -20.90 -2.15 -7.02
N GLY A 52 -20.34 -3.13 -6.30
CA GLY A 52 -18.95 -3.58 -6.44
C GLY A 52 -18.58 -4.07 -7.82
N GLN A 53 -19.54 -4.45 -8.67
CA GLN A 53 -19.37 -4.86 -10.07
C GLN A 53 -19.37 -3.68 -11.06
N SER A 54 -19.60 -2.46 -10.58
CA SER A 54 -19.56 -1.25 -11.40
C SER A 54 -18.20 -1.11 -12.11
N THR A 55 -18.24 -0.64 -13.35
CA THR A 55 -17.03 -0.32 -14.11
C THR A 55 -16.62 1.13 -13.85
N GLU A 56 -15.33 1.44 -14.05
CA GLU A 56 -14.82 2.81 -14.00
C GLU A 56 -15.66 3.76 -14.89
N ALA A 57 -15.98 3.32 -16.10
CA ALA A 57 -16.76 4.11 -17.04
C ALA A 57 -18.18 4.38 -16.53
N GLY A 58 -18.84 3.38 -15.93
CA GLY A 58 -20.17 3.53 -15.34
C GLY A 58 -20.17 4.50 -14.15
N ILE A 59 -19.19 4.36 -13.25
CA ILE A 59 -19.01 5.28 -12.11
C ILE A 59 -18.82 6.71 -12.61
N ARG A 60 -17.93 6.91 -13.59
CA ARG A 60 -17.63 8.22 -14.17
C ARG A 60 -18.84 8.85 -14.88
N GLN A 61 -19.62 8.07 -15.61
CA GLN A 61 -20.83 8.56 -16.27
C GLN A 61 -21.89 9.01 -15.27
N ASN A 62 -22.04 8.29 -14.16
CA ASN A 62 -23.01 8.64 -13.13
C ASN A 62 -22.57 9.86 -12.30
N LEU A 63 -21.27 10.01 -12.02
CA LEU A 63 -20.71 11.21 -11.41
C LEU A 63 -20.91 12.46 -12.27
N GLY A 64 -20.76 12.34 -13.60
CA GLY A 64 -20.89 13.47 -14.51
C GLY A 64 -19.98 14.64 -14.11
N PRO A 65 -20.49 15.88 -14.03
CA PRO A 65 -19.71 17.04 -13.57
C PRO A 65 -19.60 17.15 -12.04
N ASP A 66 -20.33 16.31 -11.28
CA ASP A 66 -20.42 16.42 -9.83
C ASP A 66 -19.19 15.88 -9.12
N SER A 67 -18.93 16.43 -7.93
CA SER A 67 -17.82 16.01 -7.07
C SER A 67 -18.38 15.36 -5.81
N ARG A 68 -18.78 14.10 -5.95
CA ARG A 68 -19.46 13.29 -4.92
C ARG A 68 -18.58 12.12 -4.49
N ALA A 69 -18.64 11.74 -3.22
CA ALA A 69 -17.96 10.52 -2.75
C ALA A 69 -18.66 9.28 -3.32
N VAL A 70 -17.90 8.32 -3.84
CA VAL A 70 -18.43 7.05 -4.37
C VAL A 70 -18.27 5.97 -3.31
N ILE A 71 -19.33 5.19 -3.06
CA ILE A 71 -19.36 4.15 -2.04
C ILE A 71 -19.59 2.81 -2.75
N LEU A 72 -18.58 1.94 -2.73
CA LEU A 72 -18.59 0.64 -3.39
C LEU A 72 -18.65 -0.47 -2.34
N ASP A 73 -19.71 -1.27 -2.36
CA ASP A 73 -19.79 -2.51 -1.60
C ASP A 73 -19.27 -3.69 -2.41
N GLU A 74 -18.91 -4.80 -1.78
CA GLU A 74 -18.49 -6.05 -2.45
C GLU A 74 -17.44 -5.84 -3.56
N PHE A 75 -16.45 -4.97 -3.32
CA PHE A 75 -15.37 -4.66 -4.25
C PHE A 75 -14.31 -5.78 -4.28
N GLU A 76 -14.71 -6.96 -4.73
CA GLU A 76 -13.93 -8.19 -4.63
C GLU A 76 -13.33 -8.66 -5.95
N THR A 77 -12.29 -9.49 -5.78
CA THR A 77 -11.55 -10.12 -6.87
C THR A 77 -12.29 -11.31 -7.46
N ASP A 78 -13.19 -11.03 -8.41
CA ASP A 78 -13.67 -12.03 -9.36
C ASP A 78 -12.64 -12.26 -10.50
N HIS A 79 -13.00 -13.08 -11.50
CA HIS A 79 -12.26 -13.27 -12.75
C HIS A 79 -11.98 -11.98 -13.57
N ARG A 80 -12.30 -10.79 -13.05
CA ARG A 80 -12.20 -9.48 -13.72
C ARG A 80 -11.19 -8.53 -13.03
N GLN A 81 -9.96 -9.00 -12.84
CA GLN A 81 -8.85 -8.21 -12.27
C GLN A 81 -8.64 -6.85 -12.97
N GLU A 82 -8.83 -6.82 -14.30
CA GLU A 82 -8.68 -5.58 -15.09
C GLU A 82 -9.68 -4.49 -14.68
N ARG A 83 -10.89 -4.87 -14.27
CA ARG A 83 -11.94 -3.95 -13.82
C ARG A 83 -11.54 -3.29 -12.51
N LEU A 84 -11.10 -4.07 -11.52
CA LEU A 84 -10.63 -3.55 -10.24
C LEU A 84 -9.42 -2.63 -10.46
N ALA A 85 -8.46 -3.06 -11.27
CA ALA A 85 -7.30 -2.24 -11.62
C ALA A 85 -7.71 -0.92 -12.29
N ALA A 86 -8.75 -0.91 -13.13
CA ALA A 86 -9.27 0.32 -13.73
C ALA A 86 -9.90 1.26 -12.70
N VAL A 87 -10.70 0.74 -11.76
CA VAL A 87 -11.29 1.53 -10.67
C VAL A 87 -10.21 2.07 -9.74
N MET A 88 -9.18 1.28 -9.41
CA MET A 88 -8.06 1.74 -8.59
C MET A 88 -7.22 2.82 -9.28
N ARG A 89 -6.98 2.68 -10.60
CA ARG A 89 -6.34 3.77 -11.39
C ARG A 89 -7.19 5.04 -11.40
N PHE A 90 -8.51 4.91 -11.50
CA PHE A 90 -9.42 6.03 -11.39
C PHE A 90 -9.33 6.70 -10.02
N ALA A 91 -9.37 5.92 -8.94
CA ALA A 91 -9.17 6.42 -7.58
C ALA A 91 -7.84 7.18 -7.46
N ARG A 92 -6.73 6.57 -7.91
CA ARG A 92 -5.41 7.22 -7.89
C ARG A 92 -5.40 8.59 -8.58
N SER A 93 -6.05 8.68 -9.75
CA SER A 93 -6.21 9.95 -10.47
C SER A 93 -7.09 10.93 -9.68
N ALA A 94 -8.16 10.41 -9.10
CA ALA A 94 -9.11 11.16 -8.30
C ALA A 94 -8.52 11.75 -7.04
N SER A 95 -7.45 11.20 -6.46
CA SER A 95 -6.85 11.77 -5.24
C SER A 95 -6.30 13.19 -5.44
N SER A 96 -5.87 13.58 -6.65
CA SER A 96 -5.24 14.89 -6.89
C SER A 96 -5.70 15.63 -8.16
N ALA A 97 -6.70 15.13 -8.87
CA ALA A 97 -7.24 15.78 -10.07
C ALA A 97 -7.68 17.24 -9.78
N GLN A 98 -7.20 18.18 -10.60
CA GLN A 98 -7.55 19.60 -10.52
C GLN A 98 -8.45 20.07 -11.68
N VAL A 99 -8.29 19.47 -12.85
CA VAL A 99 -9.06 19.82 -14.06
C VAL A 99 -10.01 18.68 -14.44
N PRO A 100 -11.21 19.02 -14.96
CA PRO A 100 -12.15 18.02 -15.45
C PRO A 100 -11.64 17.39 -16.76
N VAL A 101 -12.01 16.13 -16.99
CA VAL A 101 -11.68 15.43 -18.23
C VAL A 101 -12.73 15.77 -19.28
N LEU A 102 -12.30 16.32 -20.41
CA LEU A 102 -13.16 16.62 -21.54
C LEU A 102 -13.07 15.49 -22.58
N ARG A 103 -14.22 15.00 -23.05
CA ARG A 103 -14.29 14.09 -24.21
C ARG A 103 -15.33 14.56 -25.21
N GLY A 104 -14.98 14.51 -26.50
CA GLY A 104 -15.94 14.68 -27.58
C GLY A 104 -16.82 13.43 -27.74
N THR A 105 -18.09 13.64 -28.05
CA THR A 105 -19.03 12.58 -28.45
C THR A 105 -19.23 12.57 -29.95
N GLN A 106 -19.65 11.42 -30.50
CA GLN A 106 -20.07 11.32 -31.89
C GLN A 106 -21.28 12.21 -32.22
N SER A 107 -22.07 12.60 -31.22
CA SER A 107 -23.20 13.53 -31.36
C SER A 107 -22.82 15.02 -31.27
N GLY A 108 -21.53 15.36 -31.17
CA GLY A 108 -21.05 16.74 -31.16
C GLY A 108 -21.21 17.48 -29.83
N GLN A 109 -21.69 16.82 -28.77
CA GLN A 109 -21.73 17.38 -27.41
C GLN A 109 -20.43 17.08 -26.65
N ALA A 110 -19.87 18.09 -25.97
CA ALA A 110 -18.74 17.89 -25.08
C ALA A 110 -19.21 17.24 -23.77
N LEU A 111 -18.72 16.03 -23.49
CA LEU A 111 -18.89 15.38 -22.18
C LEU A 111 -17.77 15.86 -21.25
N GLN A 112 -18.16 16.50 -20.15
CA GLN A 112 -17.27 16.92 -19.08
C GLN A 112 -17.46 15.99 -17.89
N TYR A 113 -16.36 15.39 -17.42
CA TYR A 113 -16.37 14.53 -16.24
C TYR A 113 -15.50 15.15 -15.14
N SER A 114 -16.04 15.25 -13.93
CA SER A 114 -15.24 15.53 -12.74
C SER A 114 -14.55 14.25 -12.29
N VAL A 115 -13.24 14.34 -12.06
CA VAL A 115 -12.45 13.29 -11.42
C VAL A 115 -12.23 13.65 -9.94
N ARG A 116 -12.97 14.62 -9.40
CA ARG A 116 -12.81 15.11 -8.02
C ARG A 116 -13.69 14.35 -7.03
N THR A 117 -13.41 13.07 -6.84
CA THR A 117 -14.16 12.18 -5.95
C THR A 117 -13.26 11.51 -4.90
N SER A 118 -13.85 11.13 -3.76
CA SER A 118 -13.26 10.20 -2.80
C SER A 118 -14.02 8.88 -2.87
N LEU A 119 -13.30 7.76 -2.90
CA LEU A 119 -13.91 6.44 -2.94
C LEU A 119 -13.85 5.75 -1.58
N PHE A 120 -14.94 5.08 -1.22
CA PHE A 120 -15.04 4.10 -0.14
C PHE A 120 -15.20 2.72 -0.76
N PHE A 121 -14.41 1.76 -0.29
CA PHE A 121 -14.48 0.37 -0.71
C PHE A 121 -14.79 -0.53 0.50
N SER A 122 -15.64 -1.52 0.30
CA SER A 122 -15.89 -2.62 1.23
C SER A 122 -15.66 -3.94 0.51
N ALA A 123 -14.86 -4.85 1.08
CA ALA A 123 -14.60 -6.18 0.51
C ALA A 123 -14.19 -7.19 1.58
N VAL A 124 -14.37 -8.49 1.35
CA VAL A 124 -13.74 -9.52 2.20
C VAL A 124 -12.23 -9.52 2.00
N ASN A 125 -11.79 -9.59 0.75
CA ASN A 125 -10.38 -9.63 0.36
C ASN A 125 -10.00 -8.41 -0.48
N VAL A 126 -8.80 -7.88 -0.24
CA VAL A 126 -8.24 -6.78 -1.01
C VAL A 126 -7.55 -7.34 -2.26
N GLY A 127 -7.94 -6.87 -3.44
CA GLY A 127 -7.22 -7.19 -4.68
C GLY A 127 -5.82 -6.58 -4.71
N LYS A 128 -4.95 -7.04 -5.61
CA LYS A 128 -3.60 -6.48 -5.73
C LYS A 128 -3.64 -4.97 -6.00
N MET A 129 -3.01 -4.20 -5.11
CA MET A 129 -2.83 -2.76 -5.27
C MET A 129 -1.38 -2.46 -5.63
N SER A 130 -1.15 -1.38 -6.36
CA SER A 130 0.21 -0.87 -6.49
C SER A 130 0.56 -0.02 -5.27
N PRO A 131 1.86 0.14 -4.92
CA PRO A 131 2.26 1.04 -3.83
C PRO A 131 1.77 2.49 -4.05
N ALA A 132 1.59 2.89 -5.31
CA ALA A 132 1.01 4.18 -5.65
C ALA A 132 -0.49 4.26 -5.29
N ASP A 133 -1.24 3.17 -5.38
CA ASP A 133 -2.64 3.14 -4.95
C ASP A 133 -2.74 3.14 -3.44
N GLU A 134 -2.03 2.25 -2.75
CA GLU A 134 -2.13 2.09 -1.30
C GLU A 134 -1.77 3.38 -0.56
N THR A 135 -0.73 4.09 -0.99
CA THR A 135 -0.34 5.39 -0.40
C THR A 135 -1.40 6.49 -0.52
N ARG A 136 -2.55 6.25 -1.15
CA ARG A 136 -3.70 7.15 -1.27
C ARG A 136 -4.96 6.61 -0.58
N VAL A 137 -4.92 5.39 -0.06
CA VAL A 137 -6.07 4.68 0.50
C VAL A 137 -5.84 4.39 1.98
N LEU A 138 -6.78 4.80 2.81
CA LEU A 138 -6.87 4.45 4.22
C LEU A 138 -7.37 3.00 4.33
N MET A 139 -6.43 2.06 4.51
CA MET A 139 -6.68 0.62 4.66
C MET A 139 -7.12 0.25 6.09
N LEU A 140 -8.38 -0.15 6.26
CA LEU A 140 -8.98 -0.48 7.55
C LEU A 140 -9.34 -1.97 7.60
N GLU A 141 -8.48 -2.76 8.21
CA GLU A 141 -8.73 -4.18 8.47
C GLU A 141 -9.67 -4.32 9.68
N LEU A 142 -10.79 -5.02 9.47
CA LEU A 142 -11.69 -5.42 10.53
C LEU A 142 -11.39 -6.86 10.93
N VAL A 143 -11.38 -7.10 12.24
CA VAL A 143 -11.27 -8.45 12.80
C VAL A 143 -12.67 -9.00 13.03
N ALA A 144 -12.82 -10.32 12.90
CA ALA A 144 -14.07 -10.99 13.29
C ALA A 144 -14.39 -10.69 14.77
N HIS A 145 -15.64 -10.31 15.03
CA HIS A 145 -16.12 -10.15 16.40
C HIS A 145 -16.68 -11.49 16.92
N GLY A 146 -16.74 -11.66 18.24
CA GLY A 146 -17.27 -12.88 18.87
C GLY A 146 -18.79 -13.07 18.79
N ASP A 147 -19.44 -12.42 17.82
CA ASP A 147 -20.90 -12.43 17.59
C ASP A 147 -21.74 -12.15 18.85
N ASP A 148 -21.27 -11.21 19.69
CA ASP A 148 -21.96 -10.80 20.92
C ASP A 148 -23.35 -10.17 20.60
N PRO A 149 -24.46 -10.80 21.03
CA PRO A 149 -25.80 -10.29 20.75
C PRO A 149 -26.11 -8.95 21.39
N GLU A 150 -25.49 -8.61 22.53
CA GLU A 150 -25.74 -7.34 23.22
C GLU A 150 -25.02 -6.17 22.55
N ALA A 151 -23.77 -6.40 22.12
CA ALA A 151 -23.05 -5.47 21.27
C ALA A 151 -23.82 -5.24 19.95
N GLY A 152 -24.32 -6.30 19.32
CA GLY A 152 -25.17 -6.21 18.13
C GLY A 152 -26.41 -5.35 18.34
N ARG A 153 -27.15 -5.58 19.43
CA ARG A 153 -28.34 -4.77 19.80
C ARG A 153 -28.00 -3.30 20.00
N THR A 154 -26.89 -3.01 20.68
CA THR A 154 -26.44 -1.65 20.92
C THR A 154 -26.09 -0.96 19.60
N ILE A 155 -25.30 -1.61 18.74
CA ILE A 155 -24.97 -1.08 17.41
C ILE A 155 -26.23 -0.80 16.58
N THR A 156 -27.20 -1.71 16.56
CA THR A 156 -28.47 -1.51 15.84
C THR A 156 -29.23 -0.30 16.37
N ARG A 157 -29.32 -0.13 17.70
CA ARG A 157 -29.98 1.01 18.33
C ARG A 157 -29.27 2.32 17.99
N GLU A 158 -27.95 2.39 18.16
CA GLU A 158 -27.17 3.59 17.86
C GLU A 158 -27.23 3.95 16.37
N ARG A 159 -27.30 2.95 15.46
CA ARG A 159 -27.47 3.22 14.02
C ARG A 159 -28.78 3.91 13.67
N GLN A 160 -29.85 3.71 14.45
CA GLN A 160 -31.12 4.41 14.20
C GLN A 160 -30.97 5.93 14.36
N PHE A 161 -30.11 6.38 15.28
CA PHE A 161 -29.80 7.80 15.43
C PHE A 161 -29.18 8.38 14.15
N PHE A 162 -28.30 7.62 13.48
CA PHE A 162 -27.58 8.07 12.29
C PHE A 162 -28.37 7.96 10.98
N ALA A 163 -29.44 7.16 10.94
CA ALA A 163 -30.21 6.89 9.73
C ALA A 163 -30.76 8.16 9.04
N SER A 164 -31.04 9.22 9.80
CA SER A 164 -31.51 10.51 9.27
C SER A 164 -30.50 11.65 9.41
N MET A 165 -29.28 11.36 9.87
CA MET A 165 -28.27 12.40 10.15
C MET A 165 -27.54 12.89 8.90
N GLY A 166 -27.60 12.17 7.79
CA GLY A 166 -26.85 12.49 6.57
C GLY A 166 -26.97 13.95 6.10
N PRO A 167 -28.19 14.48 5.84
CA PRO A 167 -28.33 15.87 5.39
C PRO A 167 -27.77 16.90 6.38
N LEU A 168 -27.91 16.64 7.69
CA LEU A 168 -27.36 17.49 8.75
C LEU A 168 -25.83 17.42 8.78
N TRP A 169 -25.26 16.23 8.65
CA TRP A 169 -23.82 16.01 8.56
C TRP A 169 -23.22 16.71 7.34
N CYS A 170 -23.80 16.51 6.16
CA CYS A 170 -23.37 17.16 4.93
C CYS A 170 -23.47 18.69 5.05
N SER A 171 -24.58 19.22 5.58
CA SER A 171 -24.74 20.66 5.82
C SER A 171 -23.69 21.21 6.79
N TRP A 172 -23.42 20.50 7.88
CA TRP A 172 -22.40 20.84 8.86
C TRP A 172 -21.01 20.93 8.23
N MET A 173 -20.63 19.94 7.43
CA MET A 173 -19.32 19.93 6.78
C MET A 173 -19.20 21.00 5.69
N VAL A 174 -20.26 21.24 4.91
CA VAL A 174 -20.30 22.34 3.92
C VAL A 174 -20.17 23.69 4.62
N LYS A 175 -20.87 23.93 5.73
CA LYS A 175 -20.77 25.18 6.50
C LYS A 175 -19.35 25.44 7.00
N ASN A 176 -18.61 24.38 7.34
CA ASN A 176 -17.26 24.47 7.88
C ASN A 176 -16.14 24.29 6.84
N VAL A 177 -16.47 24.22 5.54
CA VAL A 177 -15.50 23.95 4.47
C VAL A 177 -14.34 24.96 4.45
N GLY A 178 -14.60 26.22 4.83
CA GLY A 178 -13.58 27.28 4.88
C GLY A 178 -12.46 27.03 5.90
N HIS A 179 -12.70 26.22 6.94
CA HIS A 179 -11.68 25.90 7.94
C HIS A 179 -10.77 24.75 7.50
N ILE A 180 -11.19 23.92 6.54
CA ILE A 180 -10.50 22.67 6.21
C ILE A 180 -9.10 22.91 5.65
N ALA A 181 -8.94 23.86 4.73
CA ALA A 181 -7.63 24.15 4.14
C ALA A 181 -6.61 24.62 5.20
N GLY A 182 -7.03 25.49 6.12
CA GLY A 182 -6.18 25.96 7.22
C GLY A 182 -5.87 24.84 8.22
N ALA A 183 -6.84 23.97 8.52
CA ALA A 183 -6.63 22.83 9.39
C ALA A 183 -5.66 21.81 8.78
N ILE A 184 -5.76 21.54 7.47
CA ILE A 184 -4.81 20.69 6.74
C ILE A 184 -3.40 21.24 6.88
N ALA A 185 -3.21 22.54 6.65
CA ALA A 185 -1.90 23.19 6.77
C ALA A 185 -1.32 23.06 8.19
N ALA A 186 -2.14 23.25 9.23
CA ALA A 186 -1.72 23.07 10.62
C ALA A 186 -1.25 21.63 10.90
N PHE A 187 -1.99 20.63 10.42
CA PHE A 187 -1.61 19.22 10.59
C PHE A 187 -0.40 18.81 9.72
N GLU A 188 -0.20 19.38 8.53
CA GLU A 188 1.02 19.15 7.74
C GLU A 188 2.27 19.65 8.44
N VAL A 189 2.19 20.76 9.17
CA VAL A 189 3.28 21.26 10.02
C VAL A 189 3.54 20.30 11.17
N ALA A 190 2.50 19.84 11.87
CA ALA A 190 2.64 18.89 12.99
C ALA A 190 3.19 17.51 12.55
N LEU A 191 2.92 17.09 11.30
CA LEU A 191 3.40 15.83 10.72
C LEU A 191 4.68 15.99 9.87
N ALA A 192 5.51 17.01 10.12
CA ALA A 192 6.67 17.33 9.28
C ALA A 192 7.67 16.16 9.07
N ARG A 193 7.71 15.19 10.00
CA ARG A 193 8.60 14.01 9.96
C ARG A 193 8.13 12.90 9.02
N GLU A 194 6.87 12.92 8.59
CA GLU A 194 6.31 11.91 7.71
C GLU A 194 6.67 12.16 6.24
N ASN A 195 6.70 11.09 5.43
CA ASN A 195 6.93 11.23 3.99
C ASN A 195 5.80 12.04 3.33
N SER A 196 6.09 12.72 2.21
CA SER A 196 5.21 13.76 1.68
C SER A 196 3.77 13.32 1.40
N ARG A 197 3.57 12.09 0.88
CA ARG A 197 2.23 11.61 0.51
C ARG A 197 1.46 11.05 1.70
N HIS A 198 2.11 10.29 2.56
CA HIS A 198 1.52 9.80 3.80
C HIS A 198 1.13 10.98 4.71
N ARG A 199 2.01 11.98 4.80
CA ARG A 199 1.76 13.25 5.49
C ARG A 199 0.47 13.91 4.99
N THR A 200 0.35 14.17 3.69
CA THR A 200 -0.85 14.84 3.15
C THR A 200 -2.14 14.03 3.38
N ASN A 201 -2.10 12.69 3.26
CA ASN A 201 -3.24 11.84 3.61
C ASN A 201 -3.65 12.03 5.07
N MET A 202 -2.71 11.82 6.00
CA MET A 202 -2.98 11.87 7.43
C MET A 202 -3.41 13.26 7.87
N SER A 203 -2.77 14.31 7.37
CA SER A 203 -3.17 15.70 7.63
C SER A 203 -4.59 15.99 7.15
N THR A 204 -4.98 15.48 5.98
CA THR A 204 -6.35 15.65 5.45
C THR A 204 -7.38 14.97 6.35
N LEU A 205 -7.09 13.75 6.80
CA LEU A 205 -8.00 12.99 7.67
C LEU A 205 -8.12 13.61 9.07
N LEU A 206 -6.99 13.99 9.68
CA LEU A 206 -6.98 14.64 11.00
C LEU A 206 -7.67 16.01 10.96
N ALA A 207 -7.41 16.81 9.92
CA ALA A 207 -8.09 18.09 9.70
C ALA A 207 -9.60 17.92 9.59
N GLY A 208 -10.06 16.96 8.77
CA GLY A 208 -11.48 16.63 8.65
C GLY A 208 -12.12 16.27 9.98
N ALA A 209 -11.49 15.37 10.73
CA ALA A 209 -11.99 14.94 12.03
C ALA A 209 -12.02 16.10 13.04
N TYR A 210 -10.97 16.91 13.09
CA TYR A 210 -10.88 18.04 14.00
C TYR A 210 -11.98 19.06 13.72
N VAL A 211 -12.10 19.51 12.47
CA VAL A 211 -13.10 20.49 12.05
C VAL A 211 -14.52 19.96 12.23
N ALA A 212 -14.76 18.67 11.97
CA ALA A 212 -16.07 18.07 12.21
C ALA A 212 -16.49 18.13 13.69
N LEU A 213 -15.54 17.95 14.62
CA LEU A 213 -15.83 18.02 16.07
C LEU A 213 -15.87 19.45 16.63
N HIS A 214 -15.05 20.36 16.10
CA HIS A 214 -14.82 21.67 16.74
C HIS A 214 -15.37 22.86 15.94
N GLY A 215 -15.63 22.70 14.64
CA GLY A 215 -16.10 23.79 13.77
C GLY A 215 -15.14 24.96 13.63
N ARG A 216 -13.84 24.76 13.89
CA ARG A 216 -12.79 25.79 13.85
C ARG A 216 -11.43 25.22 13.47
N LEU A 217 -10.45 26.10 13.30
CA LEU A 217 -9.05 25.73 13.14
C LEU A 217 -8.45 25.21 14.47
N PRO A 218 -7.56 24.19 14.42
CA PRO A 218 -6.76 23.80 15.57
C PRO A 218 -5.69 24.86 15.86
N THR A 219 -5.32 25.02 17.13
CA THR A 219 -4.05 25.68 17.48
C THR A 219 -2.87 24.74 17.18
N PRO A 220 -1.62 25.24 17.08
CA PRO A 220 -0.44 24.39 16.91
C PRO A 220 -0.34 23.29 17.99
N GLU A 221 -0.60 23.63 19.25
CA GLU A 221 -0.54 22.68 20.38
C GLU A 221 -1.63 21.61 20.28
N GLU A 222 -2.83 21.98 19.84
CA GLU A 222 -3.92 21.02 19.61
C GLU A 222 -3.60 20.09 18.44
N ALA A 223 -3.02 20.61 17.36
CA ALA A 223 -2.60 19.81 16.21
C ALA A 223 -1.50 18.80 16.60
N GLU A 224 -0.48 19.25 17.34
CA GLU A 224 0.59 18.38 17.86
C GLU A 224 0.03 17.29 18.78
N LYS A 225 -0.87 17.65 19.69
CA LYS A 225 -1.54 16.68 20.58
C LYS A 225 -2.32 15.63 19.78
N TRP A 226 -3.13 16.06 18.82
CA TRP A 226 -3.89 15.16 17.96
C TRP A 226 -3.00 14.21 17.16
N VAL A 227 -1.87 14.71 16.64
CA VAL A 227 -0.87 13.87 15.96
C VAL A 227 -0.25 12.86 16.91
N SER A 228 0.08 13.28 18.14
CA SER A 228 0.60 12.40 19.19
C SER A 228 -0.40 11.28 19.51
N ASP A 229 -1.67 11.62 19.72
CA ASP A 229 -2.74 10.67 20.01
C ASP A 229 -2.99 9.71 18.82
N ALA A 230 -2.81 10.19 17.59
CA ALA A 230 -2.93 9.40 16.36
C ALA A 230 -1.69 8.57 16.01
N ALA A 231 -0.56 8.76 16.70
CA ALA A 231 0.76 8.37 16.19
C ALA A 231 0.87 6.86 15.91
N GLY A 232 0.18 6.02 16.70
CA GLY A 232 0.11 4.58 16.44
C GLY A 232 -0.54 4.25 15.11
N ALA A 233 -1.70 4.85 14.82
CA ALA A 233 -2.42 4.64 13.57
C ALA A 233 -1.66 5.21 12.36
N VAL A 234 -1.10 6.42 12.50
CA VAL A 234 -0.26 7.05 11.47
C VAL A 234 0.90 6.12 11.09
N ARG A 235 1.69 5.66 12.08
CA ARG A 235 2.82 4.75 11.83
C ARG A 235 2.40 3.43 11.19
N LEU A 236 1.28 2.84 11.63
CA LEU A 236 0.79 1.58 11.05
C LEU A 236 0.56 1.71 9.55
N HIS A 237 -0.09 2.80 9.14
CA HIS A 237 -0.33 3.11 7.73
C HIS A 237 0.93 3.47 6.95
N ALA A 238 1.96 4.04 7.59
CA ALA A 238 3.25 4.25 6.93
C ALA A 238 3.98 2.91 6.68
N GLN A 239 4.01 2.03 7.68
CA GLN A 239 4.75 0.76 7.62
C GLN A 239 4.11 -0.28 6.70
N SER A 240 2.79 -0.32 6.60
CA SER A 240 2.09 -1.27 5.71
C SER A 240 2.55 -1.10 4.25
N HIS A 241 2.70 0.16 3.79
CA HIS A 241 3.12 0.45 2.42
C HIS A 241 4.57 0.08 2.13
N GLU A 242 5.46 0.26 3.11
CA GLU A 242 6.90 -0.01 2.93
C GLU A 242 7.23 -1.50 3.03
N ARG A 243 6.53 -2.24 3.91
CA ARG A 243 6.76 -3.68 4.08
C ARG A 243 6.20 -4.53 2.95
N ASP A 244 5.05 -4.17 2.38
CA ASP A 244 4.42 -4.96 1.33
C ASP A 244 5.24 -4.93 0.03
N ASP A 245 5.69 -3.75 -0.42
CA ASP A 245 6.48 -3.64 -1.67
C ASP A 245 7.87 -4.28 -1.56
N ALA A 246 8.55 -4.07 -0.44
CA ALA A 246 9.91 -4.59 -0.20
C ALA A 246 9.90 -6.10 0.07
N GLY A 247 8.95 -6.57 0.88
CA GLY A 247 8.77 -7.98 1.21
C GLY A 247 8.32 -8.80 0.00
N ASP A 248 7.41 -8.28 -0.82
CA ASP A 248 7.01 -8.92 -2.06
C ASP A 248 8.18 -9.04 -3.05
N ALA A 249 9.01 -7.99 -3.18
CA ALA A 249 10.19 -8.02 -4.04
C ALA A 249 11.19 -9.09 -3.60
N LEU A 250 11.44 -9.20 -2.29
CA LEU A 250 12.30 -10.25 -1.73
C LEU A 250 11.71 -11.64 -1.96
N SER A 251 10.42 -11.81 -1.69
CA SER A 251 9.72 -13.08 -1.87
C SER A 251 9.76 -13.54 -3.33
N HIS A 252 9.57 -12.60 -4.27
CA HIS A 252 9.71 -12.86 -5.71
C HIS A 252 11.13 -13.27 -6.08
N LEU A 253 12.15 -12.55 -5.57
CA LEU A 253 13.56 -12.88 -5.80
C LEU A 253 13.91 -14.29 -5.32
N LEU A 254 13.57 -14.60 -4.07
CA LEU A 254 13.89 -15.88 -3.45
C LEU A 254 13.07 -17.04 -4.04
N GLY A 255 11.84 -16.76 -4.49
CA GLY A 255 10.95 -17.72 -5.13
C GLY A 255 11.24 -18.03 -6.59
N TYR A 256 12.12 -17.25 -7.24
CA TYR A 256 12.44 -17.43 -8.66
C TYR A 256 13.06 -18.80 -8.92
N LEU A 257 12.44 -19.61 -9.78
CA LEU A 257 12.89 -20.98 -10.05
C LEU A 257 14.14 -20.98 -10.93
N VAL A 258 15.19 -21.65 -10.45
CA VAL A 258 16.46 -21.83 -11.16
C VAL A 258 16.83 -23.30 -11.19
N SER A 259 17.11 -23.78 -12.40
CA SER A 259 17.62 -25.13 -12.63
C SER A 259 19.14 -25.17 -12.57
N ASP A 260 19.70 -26.22 -11.97
CA ASP A 260 21.13 -26.52 -12.06
C ASP A 260 21.49 -27.17 -13.41
N ASN A 261 22.77 -27.45 -13.60
CA ASN A 261 23.27 -28.12 -14.81
C ASN A 261 22.72 -29.56 -15.00
N ASN A 262 22.12 -30.17 -13.96
CA ASN A 262 21.51 -31.50 -14.02
C ASN A 262 19.99 -31.43 -14.27
N GLY A 263 19.43 -30.23 -14.44
CA GLY A 263 18.00 -30.02 -14.66
C GLY A 263 17.15 -30.06 -13.38
N ILE A 264 17.77 -30.09 -12.21
CA ILE A 264 17.07 -30.01 -10.92
C ILE A 264 16.72 -28.56 -10.65
N THR A 265 15.43 -28.29 -10.46
CA THR A 265 14.91 -26.93 -10.27
C THR A 265 14.55 -26.67 -8.81
N PHE A 266 15.14 -25.64 -8.24
CA PHE A 266 14.81 -25.12 -6.92
C PHE A 266 14.63 -23.60 -6.96
N PRO A 267 13.92 -23.00 -5.98
CA PRO A 267 13.89 -21.54 -5.82
C PRO A 267 15.30 -20.97 -5.63
N LEU A 268 15.56 -19.77 -6.14
CA LEU A 268 16.85 -19.09 -6.03
C LEU A 268 17.28 -18.92 -4.57
N GLY A 269 16.34 -18.74 -3.65
CA GLY A 269 16.59 -18.73 -2.21
C GLY A 269 17.24 -20.01 -1.67
N HIS A 270 16.89 -21.19 -2.21
CA HIS A 270 17.54 -22.45 -1.86
C HIS A 270 19.01 -22.44 -2.27
N TRP A 271 19.32 -22.02 -3.49
CA TRP A 271 20.70 -21.96 -4.00
C TRP A 271 21.56 -20.96 -3.23
N ILE A 272 21.00 -19.79 -2.91
CA ILE A 272 21.64 -18.78 -2.05
C ILE A 272 21.93 -19.37 -0.66
N ALA A 273 20.97 -20.09 -0.06
CA ALA A 273 21.13 -20.69 1.26
C ALA A 273 22.19 -21.81 1.28
N CYS A 274 22.23 -22.65 0.23
CA CYS A 274 23.24 -23.69 0.05
C CYS A 274 24.65 -23.08 -0.09
N ASP A 275 24.80 -22.00 -0.86
CA ASP A 275 26.07 -21.28 -0.98
C ASP A 275 26.48 -20.63 0.35
N LEU A 276 25.54 -20.06 1.10
CA LEU A 276 25.80 -19.50 2.43
C LEU A 276 26.27 -20.57 3.43
N ALA A 277 25.65 -21.75 3.44
CA ALA A 277 26.03 -22.86 4.31
C ALA A 277 27.46 -23.34 3.99
N ALA A 278 27.81 -23.43 2.70
CA ALA A 278 29.16 -23.75 2.26
C ALA A 278 30.18 -22.68 2.70
N HIS A 279 29.80 -21.40 2.70
CA HIS A 279 30.63 -20.29 3.19
C HIS A 279 30.91 -20.35 4.71
N LYS A 280 29.97 -20.89 5.51
CA LYS A 280 30.13 -21.04 6.97
C LYS A 280 30.92 -22.31 7.37
N GLY A 281 31.00 -23.32 6.49
CA GLY A 281 31.44 -24.67 6.84
C GLY A 281 32.93 -25.02 6.66
N SER A 282 33.69 -24.39 5.76
CA SER A 282 35.10 -24.79 5.53
C SER A 282 35.89 -23.85 4.59
N LYS A 283 37.24 -23.92 4.65
CA LYS A 283 38.20 -23.24 3.74
C LYS A 283 37.73 -23.31 2.30
N ARG A 284 37.59 -22.16 1.63
CA ARG A 284 37.18 -22.03 0.22
C ARG A 284 37.87 -23.10 -0.65
N PRO A 285 37.12 -24.02 -1.28
CA PRO A 285 37.63 -24.73 -2.44
C PRO A 285 38.01 -23.69 -3.52
N ASN A 286 39.05 -23.96 -4.31
CA ASN A 286 39.45 -23.05 -5.40
C ASN A 286 38.38 -22.96 -6.52
N ASP A 287 37.46 -23.92 -6.57
CA ASP A 287 36.34 -23.95 -7.51
C ASP A 287 35.01 -23.65 -6.81
N LEU A 288 34.20 -22.79 -7.42
CA LEU A 288 32.81 -22.58 -6.99
C LEU A 288 32.04 -23.89 -7.20
N GLY A 289 31.48 -24.43 -6.12
CA GLY A 289 30.46 -25.47 -6.20
C GLY A 289 29.21 -24.96 -6.93
N GLU A 290 28.32 -25.87 -7.34
CA GLU A 290 27.15 -25.54 -8.14
C GLU A 290 26.29 -24.40 -7.54
N PRO A 291 25.98 -24.36 -6.22
CA PRO A 291 25.27 -23.24 -5.62
C PRO A 291 25.99 -21.89 -5.79
N GLY A 292 27.30 -21.86 -5.57
CA GLY A 292 28.12 -20.65 -5.75
C GLY A 292 28.19 -20.19 -7.21
N ARG A 293 28.17 -21.12 -8.17
CA ARG A 293 28.08 -20.79 -9.60
C ARG A 293 26.72 -20.15 -9.93
N ILE A 294 25.63 -20.72 -9.43
CA ILE A 294 24.28 -20.17 -9.63
C ILE A 294 24.18 -18.76 -9.04
N VAL A 295 24.65 -18.55 -7.80
CA VAL A 295 24.70 -17.23 -7.16
C VAL A 295 25.53 -16.24 -8.00
N ALA A 296 26.70 -16.65 -8.49
CA ALA A 296 27.56 -15.82 -9.33
C ALA A 296 26.93 -15.48 -10.70
N ILE A 297 26.22 -16.42 -11.34
CA ILE A 297 25.49 -16.20 -12.60
C ILE A 297 24.39 -15.14 -12.43
N HIS A 298 23.80 -15.07 -11.25
CA HIS A 298 22.81 -14.05 -10.90
C HIS A 298 23.44 -12.73 -10.44
N ASP A 299 24.75 -12.51 -10.66
CA ASP A 299 25.49 -11.35 -10.20
C ASP A 299 25.35 -11.07 -8.69
N MET A 300 25.29 -12.15 -7.92
CA MET A 300 25.28 -12.10 -6.46
C MET A 300 26.59 -12.63 -5.88
N ARG A 301 26.89 -12.27 -4.63
CA ARG A 301 27.98 -12.87 -3.85
C ARG A 301 27.83 -12.62 -2.37
N PHE A 302 28.40 -13.48 -1.55
CA PHE A 302 28.68 -13.16 -0.15
C PHE A 302 29.97 -12.35 -0.04
N SER A 303 30.01 -11.43 0.93
CA SER A 303 31.18 -10.60 1.21
C SER A 303 31.53 -10.66 2.69
N PRO A 304 32.70 -11.23 3.05
CA PRO A 304 33.25 -11.12 4.40
C PRO A 304 34.02 -9.80 4.62
N GLU A 305 34.31 -9.05 3.55
CA GLU A 305 35.15 -7.83 3.56
C GLU A 305 34.34 -6.52 3.60
N SER A 306 33.01 -6.61 3.71
CA SER A 306 32.16 -5.43 3.90
C SER A 306 32.03 -5.08 5.38
N GLU A 307 31.79 -3.81 5.70
CA GLU A 307 31.51 -3.34 7.08
C GLU A 307 30.34 -4.11 7.74
N ARG A 308 29.50 -4.76 6.94
CA ARG A 308 28.46 -5.70 7.38
C ARG A 308 28.49 -6.96 6.51
N GLU A 309 28.41 -8.13 7.14
CA GLU A 309 28.27 -9.40 6.46
C GLU A 309 26.88 -9.50 5.80
N GLY A 310 26.81 -9.98 4.56
CA GLY A 310 25.55 -10.09 3.83
C GLY A 310 25.68 -10.62 2.41
N LEU A 311 24.53 -10.85 1.78
CA LEU A 311 24.40 -11.13 0.35
C LEU A 311 24.44 -9.81 -0.42
N MET A 312 25.36 -9.70 -1.37
CA MET A 312 25.52 -8.52 -2.22
C MET A 312 24.90 -8.81 -3.58
N ILE A 313 24.05 -7.91 -4.05
CA ILE A 313 23.40 -7.98 -5.37
C ILE A 313 23.85 -6.78 -6.19
N ARG A 314 24.43 -7.04 -7.37
CA ARG A 314 25.01 -6.00 -8.22
C ARG A 314 23.96 -5.06 -8.81
N HIS A 315 24.15 -3.75 -8.67
CA HIS A 315 23.30 -2.76 -9.35
C HIS A 315 23.33 -2.93 -10.87
N GLY A 316 22.15 -2.82 -11.51
CA GLY A 316 22.00 -2.97 -12.95
C GLY A 316 22.40 -4.36 -13.46
N SER A 317 22.10 -5.40 -12.69
CA SER A 317 22.30 -6.78 -13.13
C SER A 317 21.24 -7.19 -14.15
N PRO A 318 21.63 -7.57 -15.39
CA PRO A 318 20.71 -8.15 -16.36
C PRO A 318 20.14 -9.51 -15.94
N ALA A 319 20.84 -10.22 -15.06
CA ALA A 319 20.34 -11.49 -14.51
C ALA A 319 19.21 -11.23 -13.51
N ILE A 320 19.40 -10.26 -12.60
CA ILE A 320 18.36 -9.85 -11.67
C ILE A 320 17.19 -9.16 -12.39
N ASP A 321 17.46 -8.34 -13.40
CA ASP A 321 16.39 -7.74 -14.22
C ASP A 321 15.53 -8.81 -14.92
N ARG A 322 16.12 -9.95 -15.31
CA ARG A 322 15.38 -11.12 -15.81
C ARG A 322 14.54 -11.79 -14.73
N VAL A 323 15.05 -11.91 -13.50
CA VAL A 323 14.27 -12.42 -12.36
C VAL A 323 13.00 -11.60 -12.17
N PHE A 324 13.11 -10.28 -12.26
CA PHE A 324 11.99 -9.36 -12.07
C PHE A 324 11.23 -9.01 -13.36
N GLN A 325 11.48 -9.68 -14.49
CA GLN A 325 10.83 -9.39 -15.75
C GLN A 325 9.30 -9.58 -15.64
N GLY A 326 8.54 -8.62 -16.17
CA GLY A 326 7.07 -8.65 -16.10
C GLY A 326 6.49 -8.23 -14.75
N THR A 327 7.31 -7.83 -13.78
CA THR A 327 6.87 -7.31 -12.48
C THR A 327 6.97 -5.77 -12.41
N LYS A 328 6.41 -5.17 -11.35
CA LYS A 328 6.56 -3.73 -11.06
C LYS A 328 8.00 -3.31 -10.70
N TRP A 329 8.89 -4.27 -10.39
CA TRP A 329 10.28 -4.02 -10.01
C TRP A 329 11.29 -4.22 -11.16
N ALA A 330 10.82 -4.49 -12.38
CA ALA A 330 11.67 -4.63 -13.56
C ALA A 330 12.51 -3.35 -13.84
N ASN A 331 13.54 -3.47 -14.69
CA ASN A 331 14.39 -2.37 -15.14
C ASN A 331 15.05 -1.59 -13.98
N GLY A 332 15.62 -2.32 -13.01
CA GLY A 332 16.29 -1.73 -11.84
C GLY A 332 15.37 -1.23 -10.71
N GLY A 333 14.04 -1.32 -10.84
CA GLY A 333 13.09 -0.97 -9.77
C GLY A 333 13.31 -1.78 -8.48
N TRP A 334 13.77 -3.02 -8.62
CA TRP A 334 14.10 -3.92 -7.53
C TRP A 334 15.21 -3.41 -6.60
N ILE A 335 16.13 -2.56 -7.08
CA ILE A 335 17.23 -2.02 -6.25
C ILE A 335 16.64 -1.19 -5.10
N ARG A 336 15.65 -0.35 -5.43
CA ARG A 336 14.98 0.48 -4.43
C ARG A 336 14.12 -0.36 -3.49
N ALA A 337 13.33 -1.30 -4.03
CA ALA A 337 12.44 -2.13 -3.23
C ALA A 337 13.23 -3.00 -2.24
N LEU A 338 14.27 -3.70 -2.70
CA LEU A 338 15.14 -4.48 -1.82
C LEU A 338 15.89 -3.60 -0.81
N GLY A 339 16.31 -2.38 -1.21
CA GLY A 339 16.98 -1.43 -0.33
C GLY A 339 16.11 -0.88 0.83
N GLN A 340 14.80 -1.08 0.78
CA GLN A 340 13.86 -0.66 1.83
C GLN A 340 13.59 -1.77 2.87
N ILE A 341 14.09 -2.98 2.65
CA ILE A 341 13.92 -4.10 3.59
C ILE A 341 14.68 -3.81 4.89
N PRO A 342 14.07 -3.99 6.07
CA PRO A 342 14.81 -3.99 7.33
C PRO A 342 15.94 -5.02 7.28
N GLY A 343 17.20 -4.57 7.37
CA GLY A 343 18.38 -5.43 7.18
C GLY A 343 19.07 -5.25 5.82
N ALA A 344 18.50 -4.48 4.90
CA ALA A 344 19.21 -4.02 3.71
C ALA A 344 20.22 -2.92 4.04
N PHE A 345 21.30 -2.85 3.27
CA PHE A 345 22.34 -1.83 3.42
C PHE A 345 23.05 -1.57 2.09
N THR A 346 23.73 -0.43 1.98
CA THR A 346 24.53 -0.08 0.80
C THR A 346 26.01 -0.16 1.17
N PRO A 347 26.82 -1.00 0.50
CA PRO A 347 28.26 -1.04 0.73
C PRO A 347 28.93 0.32 0.46
N THR A 348 29.77 0.75 1.39
CA THR A 348 30.49 2.05 1.35
C THR A 348 31.31 2.20 0.08
N ASN A 349 32.00 1.12 -0.33
CA ASN A 349 32.86 1.09 -1.50
C ASN A 349 32.28 0.20 -2.61
N PRO A 350 32.42 0.59 -3.90
CA PRO A 350 32.14 -0.30 -5.02
C PRO A 350 32.95 -1.59 -4.93
N MET A 351 32.36 -2.71 -5.36
CA MET A 351 32.95 -4.04 -5.24
C MET A 351 32.95 -4.81 -6.56
N ARG A 352 33.80 -5.84 -6.65
CA ARG A 352 33.90 -6.70 -7.84
C ARG A 352 32.86 -7.81 -7.80
N PHE A 353 32.28 -8.12 -8.94
CA PHE A 353 31.42 -9.27 -9.17
C PHE A 353 32.03 -10.19 -10.24
N PRO A 354 31.79 -11.52 -10.20
CA PRO A 354 32.46 -12.48 -11.08
C PRO A 354 32.32 -12.19 -12.58
N ASN A 355 31.17 -11.68 -13.01
CA ASN A 355 30.85 -11.45 -14.42
C ASN A 355 30.89 -9.96 -14.83
N THR A 356 31.59 -9.10 -14.07
CA THR A 356 31.60 -7.65 -14.32
C THR A 356 33.01 -7.08 -14.43
N PRO A 357 33.34 -6.35 -15.51
CA PRO A 357 34.61 -5.64 -15.59
C PRO A 357 34.60 -4.45 -14.63
N GLY A 358 35.47 -4.50 -13.60
CA GLY A 358 35.67 -3.41 -12.65
C GLY A 358 34.86 -3.52 -11.35
N LYS A 359 34.87 -2.44 -10.56
CA LYS A 359 34.12 -2.34 -9.30
C LYS A 359 32.82 -1.59 -9.53
N VAL A 360 31.71 -2.09 -9.00
CA VAL A 360 30.36 -1.56 -9.19
C VAL A 360 29.62 -1.46 -7.85
N ARG A 361 28.56 -0.65 -7.82
CA ARG A 361 27.68 -0.53 -6.64
C ARG A 361 26.80 -1.77 -6.49
N ALA A 362 26.35 -2.01 -5.27
CA ALA A 362 25.51 -3.15 -4.91
C ALA A 362 24.50 -2.74 -3.83
N VAL A 363 23.42 -3.51 -3.74
CA VAL A 363 22.56 -3.55 -2.56
C VAL A 363 22.95 -4.78 -1.74
N GLY A 364 23.16 -4.59 -0.45
CA GLY A 364 23.46 -5.65 0.52
C GLY A 364 22.20 -6.05 1.26
N LEU A 365 21.99 -7.34 1.45
CA LEU A 365 20.94 -7.92 2.29
C LEU A 365 21.60 -8.68 3.45
N SER A 366 21.13 -8.43 4.66
CA SER A 366 21.60 -9.16 5.85
C SER A 366 21.27 -10.65 5.75
N LEU A 367 22.12 -11.48 6.36
CA LEU A 367 22.05 -12.93 6.23
C LEU A 367 20.83 -13.57 6.90
N ASP A 368 20.21 -12.90 7.87
CA ASP A 368 18.96 -13.30 8.53
C ASP A 368 17.74 -13.25 7.60
N LEU A 369 17.85 -12.55 6.47
CA LEU A 369 16.82 -12.51 5.43
C LEU A 369 16.85 -13.73 4.50
N ILE A 370 17.87 -14.59 4.61
CA ILE A 370 18.04 -15.75 3.73
C ILE A 370 17.39 -16.96 4.40
N PRO A 371 16.39 -17.61 3.77
CA PRO A 371 15.74 -18.78 4.34
C PRO A 371 16.71 -19.96 4.41
N PRO A 372 16.46 -20.97 5.26
CA PRO A 372 17.22 -22.21 5.22
C PRO A 372 17.00 -22.93 3.88
N PRO A 373 17.96 -23.78 3.44
CA PRO A 373 17.77 -24.59 2.25
C PRO A 373 16.61 -25.58 2.45
N LEU A 374 15.83 -25.81 1.39
CA LEU A 374 14.64 -26.68 1.43
C LEU A 374 14.90 -28.12 1.89
N ASP A 375 16.13 -28.62 1.71
CA ASP A 375 16.57 -29.96 2.13
C ASP A 375 17.43 -29.92 3.40
N TYR A 376 17.06 -29.13 4.42
CA TYR A 376 17.73 -29.21 5.72
C TYR A 376 17.40 -30.55 6.41
N ARG A 377 18.22 -31.57 6.17
CA ARG A 377 18.41 -32.67 7.12
C ARG A 377 19.44 -32.19 8.14
N PRO A 378 19.07 -31.94 9.42
CA PRO A 378 20.09 -31.81 10.45
C PRO A 378 20.94 -33.09 10.42
N ASN A 379 22.26 -32.96 10.41
CA ASN A 379 23.15 -34.09 10.64
C ASN A 379 22.83 -34.67 12.02
N THR A 380 21.95 -35.65 12.08
CA THR A 380 21.85 -36.58 13.20
C THR A 380 22.82 -37.71 12.91
N GLU A 381 23.98 -37.60 13.56
CA GLU A 381 24.74 -38.65 14.26
C GLU A 381 24.92 -40.03 13.60
N ASP A 382 26.20 -40.39 13.49
CA ASP A 382 26.81 -41.71 13.70
C ASP A 382 26.03 -42.98 13.32
N TYR A 383 26.55 -43.70 12.32
CA TYR A 383 26.70 -45.16 12.34
C TYR A 383 28.00 -45.59 11.67
#